data_AF-A0A1V1NUB9-F1
#
_entry.id   AF-A0A1V1NUB9-F1
#
_cell.length_a   1.000
_cell.length_b   1.000
_cell.length_c   1.000
_cell.angle_alpha   90.00
_cell.angle_beta   90.00
_cell.angle_gamma   90.00
#
_symmetry.space_group_name_H-M   'P 1'
#
loop_
_entity.id
_entity.type
_entity.pdbx_description
1 polymer ?
#
loop_
_entity_poly.entity_id
_entity_poly.type
_entity_poly.pdbx_seq_one_letter_code
_entity_poly.pdbx_strand_id
1 'polypeptide(L)'
;MFVQEQSSLTVSEIDSIDVQRIQSDATSANYSDVSSLAGVVSDQDNSNIVIQTIEGNLSVKNVISTTGNILITSGSGNIAINDNILTTAGHLSILSDKSITQSATLSTAGGSIDMFAVENIRMNQGAQTLSTNGNIFLEASQGDITVSEIDAQDGNLAVIATAGSIHVAESENNHITSNGFILKAFAATDPIKTDVAIFTAMTDSDLIVENTHATGVTIDQITVAVNRVLTDGQFTENAKSTNLADITVLNNGAVALNAIGSITILDGDNDNIAIDASAGTGNVLLKSNTDQITIQSKVDAGSGSISILAESDISIGSAEKKEADIVTTGTGTIDMVSNATINIHDGISISTDANIRIQAGDQLTIGEINANTAYVSLIAKNITDSGTDDMDVIASELRIFNTDSTGGAGTVDNMLDISVDTLSAHVNDGGLYIKESDGIIIDTNGDIVVNRVAIDGTLEANSIVDTSQSN
;
A
#
# COMPACT_ATOMS: atom_id res chain seq x y z
N MET A 1 10.20 4.09 36.98
CA MET A 1 11.39 4.98 37.11
C MET A 1 11.13 6.22 36.28
N PHE A 2 11.47 7.40 36.81
CA PHE A 2 11.28 8.68 36.11
C PHE A 2 12.60 9.44 36.13
N VAL A 3 13.17 9.70 34.95
CA VAL A 3 14.41 10.46 34.79
C VAL A 3 14.13 11.65 33.87
N GLN A 4 14.52 12.83 34.34
CA GLN A 4 14.56 14.05 33.55
C GLN A 4 15.95 14.65 33.69
N GLU A 5 16.65 14.81 32.57
CA GLU A 5 18.00 15.36 32.50
C GLU A 5 17.96 16.68 31.72
N GLN A 6 18.72 17.68 32.17
CA GLN A 6 18.75 18.98 31.49
C GLN A 6 19.51 18.89 30.17
N SER A 7 20.51 18.02 30.10
CA SER A 7 21.45 17.90 28.99
C SER A 7 21.39 16.52 28.32
N SER A 8 22.44 16.15 27.59
CA SER A 8 22.48 14.83 26.94
C SER A 8 22.54 13.70 27.98
N LEU A 9 21.80 12.62 27.74
CA LEU A 9 21.78 11.44 28.59
C LEU A 9 22.20 10.21 27.78
N THR A 10 23.05 9.36 28.38
CA THR A 10 23.36 8.03 27.84
C THR A 10 22.94 6.98 28.86
N VAL A 11 22.07 6.06 28.44
CA VAL A 11 21.80 4.82 29.17
C VAL A 11 22.88 3.81 28.76
N SER A 12 23.79 3.50 29.67
CA SER A 12 24.87 2.54 29.46
C SER A 12 25.13 1.71 30.72
N GLU A 13 26.11 0.82 30.66
CA GLU A 13 26.72 0.19 31.83
C GLU A 13 27.41 1.24 32.71
N ILE A 14 27.18 1.13 34.01
CA ILE A 14 27.89 1.86 35.04
C ILE A 14 28.72 0.84 35.82
N ASP A 15 30.04 1.05 35.85
CA ASP A 15 30.97 0.23 36.61
C ASP A 15 30.65 0.24 38.11
N SER A 16 31.07 -0.82 38.81
CA SER A 16 30.98 -0.86 40.26
C SER A 16 31.68 0.35 40.88
N ILE A 17 31.01 1.02 41.81
CA ILE A 17 31.58 2.18 42.51
C ILE A 17 32.43 1.68 43.68
N ASP A 18 33.72 1.98 43.62
CA ASP A 18 34.66 1.75 44.73
C ASP A 18 34.72 2.95 45.67
N VAL A 19 34.42 2.74 46.94
CA VAL A 19 34.60 3.76 48.00
C VAL A 19 35.60 3.29 49.06
N GLN A 20 36.37 4.24 49.60
CA GLN A 20 37.18 4.00 50.79
C GLN A 20 36.31 4.19 52.04
N ARG A 21 36.07 3.12 52.78
CA ARG A 21 35.35 3.16 54.05
C ARG A 21 36.32 3.17 55.22
N ILE A 22 36.23 4.20 56.07
CA ILE A 22 36.98 4.27 57.32
C ILE A 22 36.33 3.33 58.33
N GLN A 23 37.13 2.43 58.89
CA GLN A 23 36.74 1.44 59.87
C GLN A 23 36.80 2.01 61.30
N SER A 24 36.25 1.27 62.27
CA SER A 24 36.24 1.69 63.68
C SER A 24 37.64 1.82 64.30
N ASP A 25 38.66 1.23 63.69
CA ASP A 25 40.07 1.35 64.08
C ASP A 25 40.83 2.47 63.33
N ALA A 26 40.10 3.32 62.61
CA ALA A 26 40.61 4.39 61.74
C ALA A 26 41.44 3.92 60.53
N THR A 27 41.43 2.62 60.20
CA THR A 27 41.97 2.13 58.91
C THR A 27 40.98 2.36 57.78
N SER A 28 41.45 2.41 56.54
CA SER A 28 40.61 2.46 55.35
C SER A 28 40.52 1.08 54.70
N ALA A 29 39.32 0.66 54.30
CA ALA A 29 39.11 -0.53 53.47
C ALA A 29 38.33 -0.16 52.21
N ASN A 30 38.66 -0.81 51.09
CA ASN A 30 37.85 -0.72 49.89
C ASN A 30 36.50 -1.38 50.14
N TYR A 31 35.45 -0.66 49.78
CA TYR A 31 34.11 -1.18 49.69
C TYR A 31 33.60 -0.88 48.29
N SER A 32 33.43 -1.92 47.50
CA SER A 32 32.78 -1.85 46.20
C SER A 32 31.28 -2.04 46.40
N ASP A 33 30.47 -1.26 45.71
CA ASP A 33 29.05 -1.64 45.54
C ASP A 33 28.94 -2.91 44.66
N VAL A 34 27.72 -3.40 44.43
CA VAL A 34 27.43 -4.55 43.56
C VAL A 34 28.15 -4.44 42.20
N SER A 35 28.29 -5.57 41.49
CA SER A 35 28.79 -5.64 40.12
C SER A 35 28.18 -4.56 39.22
N SER A 36 28.87 -4.26 38.11
CA SER A 36 28.40 -3.28 37.12
C SER A 36 26.92 -3.45 36.80
N LEU A 37 26.22 -2.32 36.69
CA LEU A 37 24.80 -2.28 36.39
C LEU A 37 24.62 -1.80 34.96
N ALA A 38 24.01 -2.63 34.12
CA ALA A 38 23.75 -2.33 32.73
C ALA A 38 22.27 -2.06 32.48
N GLY A 39 22.00 -0.99 31.72
CA GLY A 39 20.66 -0.69 31.24
C GLY A 39 19.70 -0.20 32.32
N VAL A 40 18.40 -0.25 32.00
CA VAL A 40 17.31 0.11 32.91
C VAL A 40 16.25 -0.98 32.83
N VAL A 41 16.21 -1.85 33.84
CA VAL A 41 15.32 -3.01 33.85
C VAL A 41 14.43 -2.98 35.09
N SER A 42 13.13 -3.24 34.90
CA SER A 42 12.19 -3.44 35.99
C SER A 42 11.28 -4.64 35.73
N ASP A 43 11.50 -5.71 36.49
CA ASP A 43 10.69 -6.93 36.43
C ASP A 43 9.43 -6.86 37.31
N GLN A 44 9.13 -5.69 37.88
CA GLN A 44 7.94 -5.50 38.70
C GLN A 44 6.71 -5.33 37.80
N ASP A 45 5.57 -5.86 38.20
CA ASP A 45 4.32 -5.72 37.45
C ASP A 45 3.89 -4.25 37.34
N ASN A 46 3.44 -3.84 36.15
CA ASN A 46 2.99 -2.48 35.81
C ASN A 46 4.02 -1.38 36.14
N SER A 47 5.32 -1.71 36.14
CA SER A 47 6.36 -0.71 36.29
C SER A 47 6.49 0.10 35.00
N ASN A 48 6.39 1.42 35.12
CA ASN A 48 6.60 2.33 33.99
C ASN A 48 8.03 2.86 34.01
N ILE A 49 8.63 3.09 32.84
CA ILE A 49 9.92 3.75 32.67
C ILE A 49 9.70 5.02 31.85
N VAL A 50 10.10 6.17 32.38
CA VAL A 50 10.11 7.44 31.67
C VAL A 50 11.53 7.99 31.70
N ILE A 51 12.09 8.27 30.52
CA ILE A 51 13.40 8.88 30.36
C ILE A 51 13.27 10.08 29.42
N GLN A 52 13.65 11.25 29.92
CA GLN A 52 13.54 12.52 29.21
C GLN A 52 14.84 13.30 29.27
N THR A 53 15.25 13.88 28.14
CA THR A 53 16.16 15.03 28.12
C THR A 53 15.40 16.31 27.76
N ILE A 54 15.69 17.40 28.43
CA ILE A 54 15.16 18.74 28.07
C ILE A 54 15.98 19.30 26.90
N GLU A 55 17.31 19.23 27.02
CA GLU A 55 18.23 19.57 25.94
C GLU A 55 19.17 18.43 25.61
N GLY A 56 19.77 18.46 24.42
CA GLY A 56 20.79 17.47 24.05
C GLY A 56 20.22 16.08 23.71
N ASN A 57 21.13 15.19 23.32
CA ASN A 57 20.77 13.89 22.75
C ASN A 57 20.47 12.87 23.85
N LEU A 58 19.60 11.92 23.55
CA LEU A 58 19.39 10.73 24.37
C LEU A 58 19.93 9.49 23.63
N SER A 59 20.84 8.76 24.24
CA SER A 59 21.42 7.53 23.66
C SER A 59 21.13 6.33 24.55
N VAL A 60 20.45 5.32 23.99
CA VAL A 60 20.25 4.01 24.62
C VAL A 60 21.33 3.09 24.09
N LYS A 61 22.31 2.74 24.94
CA LYS A 61 23.42 1.82 24.61
C LYS A 61 23.33 0.49 25.36
N ASN A 62 22.40 0.39 26.30
CA ASN A 62 22.06 -0.84 26.99
C ASN A 62 20.54 -0.97 27.11
N VAL A 63 20.09 -2.22 27.24
CA VAL A 63 18.67 -2.60 27.30
C VAL A 63 17.83 -1.71 28.24
N ILE A 64 16.63 -1.37 27.78
CA ILE A 64 15.56 -0.82 28.62
C ILE A 64 14.40 -1.81 28.60
N SER A 65 13.98 -2.32 29.75
CA SER A 65 12.91 -3.32 29.82
C SER A 65 12.01 -3.12 31.03
N THR A 66 10.71 -3.27 30.83
CA THR A 66 9.71 -3.11 31.89
C THR A 66 8.45 -3.90 31.56
N THR A 67 7.55 -4.12 32.51
CA THR A 67 6.24 -4.75 32.21
C THR A 67 5.18 -3.73 31.82
N GLY A 68 5.24 -2.51 32.37
CA GLY A 68 4.36 -1.39 32.06
C GLY A 68 4.83 -0.52 30.89
N ASN A 69 4.47 0.76 30.91
CA ASN A 69 4.71 1.67 29.79
C ASN A 69 6.15 2.19 29.74
N ILE A 70 6.62 2.50 28.54
CA ILE A 70 7.92 3.16 28.32
C ILE A 70 7.70 4.47 27.55
N LEU A 71 8.21 5.58 28.10
CA LEU A 71 8.39 6.84 27.39
C LEU A 71 9.87 7.18 27.29
N ILE A 72 10.34 7.44 26.07
CA ILE A 72 11.65 8.01 25.80
C ILE A 72 11.46 9.30 25.02
N THR A 73 12.02 10.41 25.49
CA THR A 73 11.87 11.69 24.80
C THR A 73 13.10 12.58 24.89
N SER A 74 13.37 13.35 23.83
CA SER A 74 14.39 14.40 23.79
C SER A 74 13.82 15.72 23.28
N GLY A 75 13.84 16.75 24.13
CA GLY A 75 13.21 18.05 23.86
C GLY A 75 13.99 19.02 22.96
N SER A 76 15.22 18.71 22.56
CA SER A 76 15.92 19.47 21.48
C SER A 76 17.07 18.72 20.80
N GLY A 77 17.24 17.45 21.11
CA GLY A 77 18.28 16.59 20.57
C GLY A 77 17.71 15.38 19.85
N ASN A 78 18.61 14.54 19.36
CA ASN A 78 18.28 13.27 18.71
C ASN A 78 18.12 12.15 19.74
N ILE A 79 17.38 11.11 19.36
CA ILE A 79 17.34 9.83 20.08
C ILE A 79 18.11 8.79 19.27
N ALA A 80 19.09 8.14 19.89
CA ALA A 80 19.82 7.03 19.29
C ALA A 80 19.57 5.74 20.10
N ILE A 81 18.92 4.76 19.48
CA ILE A 81 18.54 3.48 20.08
C ILE A 81 19.51 2.42 19.55
N ASN A 82 20.51 2.07 20.35
CA ASN A 82 21.56 1.12 19.98
C ASN A 82 21.46 -0.22 20.72
N ASP A 83 20.50 -0.36 21.64
CA ASP A 83 20.16 -1.62 22.30
C ASP A 83 18.64 -1.68 22.51
N ASN A 84 18.14 -2.86 22.84
CA ASN A 84 16.72 -3.18 22.79
C ASN A 84 15.90 -2.39 23.81
N ILE A 85 14.68 -2.01 23.41
CA ILE A 85 13.67 -1.45 24.30
C ILE A 85 12.45 -2.38 24.26
N LEU A 86 12.07 -2.92 25.42
CA LEU A 86 11.05 -3.95 25.52
C LEU A 86 10.01 -3.60 26.57
N THR A 87 8.75 -3.80 26.24
CA THR A 87 7.67 -3.89 27.23
C THR A 87 6.80 -5.12 27.00
N THR A 88 6.40 -5.80 28.07
CA THR A 88 5.63 -7.06 27.96
C THR A 88 4.12 -6.89 28.06
N ALA A 89 3.63 -5.68 28.38
CA ALA A 89 2.20 -5.39 28.40
C ALA A 89 1.85 -3.91 28.14
N GLY A 90 2.80 -2.99 28.29
CA GLY A 90 2.57 -1.56 28.17
C GLY A 90 2.80 -0.99 26.77
N HIS A 91 2.51 0.29 26.63
CA HIS A 91 2.74 1.06 25.40
C HIS A 91 4.18 1.60 25.38
N LEU A 92 4.70 1.79 24.17
CA LEU A 92 6.02 2.39 23.94
C LEU A 92 5.84 3.70 23.17
N SER A 93 6.33 4.80 23.74
CA SER A 93 6.39 6.10 23.07
C SER A 93 7.82 6.60 22.96
N ILE A 94 8.25 6.97 21.76
CA ILE A 94 9.58 7.51 21.47
C ILE A 94 9.41 8.83 20.72
N LEU A 95 9.69 9.94 21.39
CA LEU A 95 9.33 11.29 20.91
C LEU A 95 10.56 12.20 20.86
N SER A 96 11.01 12.58 19.66
CA SER A 96 12.19 13.40 19.42
C SER A 96 11.85 14.72 18.72
N ASP A 97 12.32 15.85 19.27
CA ASP A 97 12.23 17.15 18.61
C ASP A 97 13.23 17.31 17.44
N LYS A 98 14.05 16.29 17.17
CA LYS A 98 14.89 16.17 15.97
C LYS A 98 14.70 14.81 15.33
N SER A 99 15.76 14.02 15.19
CA SER A 99 15.73 12.71 14.55
C SER A 99 15.73 11.57 15.56
N ILE A 100 15.25 10.40 15.13
CA ILE A 100 15.37 9.11 15.82
C ILE A 100 16.21 8.19 14.94
N THR A 101 17.24 7.58 15.50
CA THR A 101 18.02 6.51 14.84
C THR A 101 17.90 5.22 15.63
N GLN A 102 17.30 4.21 15.02
CA GLN A 102 17.10 2.89 15.60
C GLN A 102 18.07 1.89 14.98
N SER A 103 18.84 1.20 15.81
CA SER A 103 19.78 0.14 15.41
C SER A 103 19.54 -1.17 16.18
N ALA A 104 18.42 -1.26 16.90
CA ALA A 104 18.08 -2.37 17.78
C ALA A 104 16.57 -2.66 17.74
N THR A 105 16.14 -3.67 18.50
CA THR A 105 14.74 -4.07 18.56
C THR A 105 13.94 -3.17 19.49
N LEU A 106 12.80 -2.69 18.99
CA LEU A 106 11.71 -2.13 19.78
C LEU A 106 10.60 -3.16 19.84
N SER A 107 10.10 -3.49 21.03
CA SER A 107 9.04 -4.48 21.14
C SER A 107 8.02 -4.18 22.24
N THR A 108 6.76 -4.47 21.94
CA THR A 108 5.67 -4.55 22.92
C THR A 108 4.83 -5.80 22.74
N ALA A 109 4.53 -6.51 23.83
CA ALA A 109 3.56 -7.61 23.80
C ALA A 109 2.15 -7.09 24.15
N GLY A 110 1.42 -6.62 23.14
CA GLY A 110 0.01 -6.21 23.25
C GLY A 110 -0.24 -4.71 23.37
N GLY A 111 0.79 -3.91 23.68
CA GLY A 111 0.69 -2.45 23.64
C GLY A 111 0.88 -1.90 22.23
N SER A 112 0.69 -0.59 22.09
CA SER A 112 0.96 0.15 20.85
C SER A 112 2.35 0.78 20.87
N ILE A 113 2.93 1.01 19.69
CA ILE A 113 4.18 1.75 19.53
C ILE A 113 3.88 3.09 18.84
N ASP A 114 4.31 4.18 19.46
CA ASP A 114 4.20 5.55 18.95
C ASP A 114 5.61 6.15 18.81
N MET A 115 6.05 6.36 17.57
CA MET A 115 7.35 6.94 17.27
C MET A 115 7.16 8.25 16.48
N PHE A 116 7.60 9.34 17.07
CA PHE A 116 7.48 10.67 16.49
C PHE A 116 8.85 11.37 16.45
N ALA A 117 9.22 11.86 15.29
CA ALA A 117 10.37 12.72 15.08
C ALA A 117 9.94 14.00 14.35
N VAL A 118 10.52 15.13 14.71
CA VAL A 118 10.33 16.35 13.92
C VAL A 118 11.06 16.23 12.59
N GLU A 119 12.31 15.78 12.62
CA GLU A 119 13.16 15.56 11.45
C GLU A 119 12.98 14.12 10.95
N ASN A 120 13.98 13.24 11.10
CA ASN A 120 13.98 11.93 10.45
C ASN A 120 13.72 10.79 11.44
N ILE A 121 13.07 9.73 10.98
CA ILE A 121 13.10 8.41 11.63
C ILE A 121 13.95 7.49 10.76
N ARG A 122 15.03 6.94 11.30
CA ARG A 122 15.88 6.01 10.58
C ARG A 122 15.99 4.68 11.31
N MET A 123 15.39 3.64 10.76
CA MET A 123 15.68 2.25 11.09
C MET A 123 16.90 1.81 10.29
N ASN A 124 18.01 1.52 10.97
CA ASN A 124 19.18 0.91 10.35
C ASN A 124 18.87 -0.54 9.95
N GLN A 125 19.64 -1.09 9.01
CA GLN A 125 19.46 -2.46 8.56
C GLN A 125 19.47 -3.45 9.74
N GLY A 126 18.45 -4.31 9.81
CA GLY A 126 18.28 -5.31 10.86
C GLY A 126 17.66 -4.76 12.15
N ALA A 127 17.32 -3.47 12.21
CA ALA A 127 16.46 -2.95 13.27
C ALA A 127 15.02 -3.45 13.08
N GLN A 128 14.38 -3.80 14.19
CA GLN A 128 13.03 -4.37 14.22
C GLN A 128 12.12 -3.54 15.11
N THR A 129 10.90 -3.27 14.66
CA THR A 129 9.85 -2.65 15.48
C THR A 129 8.64 -3.58 15.52
N LEU A 130 8.39 -4.16 16.69
CA LEU A 130 7.52 -5.33 16.84
C LEU A 130 6.39 -5.04 17.84
N SER A 131 5.15 -5.36 17.47
CA SER A 131 4.03 -5.43 18.40
C SER A 131 3.28 -6.75 18.24
N THR A 132 2.79 -7.29 19.35
CA THR A 132 1.87 -8.44 19.33
C THR A 132 0.44 -7.91 19.22
N ASN A 133 -0.07 -7.74 18.00
CA ASN A 133 -1.42 -7.27 17.68
C ASN A 133 -1.75 -5.83 18.09
N GLY A 134 -0.75 -5.07 18.53
CA GLY A 134 -0.92 -3.65 18.86
C GLY A 134 -0.59 -2.77 17.66
N ASN A 135 -1.25 -1.62 17.54
CA ASN A 135 -0.97 -0.70 16.44
C ASN A 135 0.43 -0.07 16.56
N ILE A 136 1.05 0.22 15.41
CA ILE A 136 2.32 0.93 15.32
C ILE A 136 2.08 2.24 14.54
N PHE A 137 2.67 3.34 15.01
CA PHE A 137 2.59 4.65 14.36
C PHE A 137 3.98 5.28 14.30
N LEU A 138 4.48 5.52 13.08
CA LEU A 138 5.72 6.26 12.82
C LEU A 138 5.38 7.56 12.10
N GLU A 139 5.85 8.69 12.63
CA GLU A 139 5.64 10.01 12.02
C GLU A 139 6.92 10.85 12.03
N ALA A 140 7.29 11.32 10.86
CA ALA A 140 8.29 12.35 10.64
C ALA A 140 7.59 13.61 10.10
N SER A 141 7.61 14.70 10.86
CA SER A 141 6.83 15.90 10.47
C SER A 141 7.48 16.73 9.36
N GLN A 142 8.81 16.74 9.27
CA GLN A 142 9.58 17.56 8.33
C GLN A 142 10.68 16.78 7.59
N GLY A 143 10.96 15.55 7.96
CA GLY A 143 12.01 14.73 7.37
C GLY A 143 11.53 13.39 6.85
N ASP A 144 12.50 12.55 6.52
CA ASP A 144 12.28 11.25 5.90
C ASP A 144 12.06 10.16 6.95
N ILE A 145 11.40 9.07 6.55
CA ILE A 145 11.36 7.83 7.30
C ILE A 145 12.10 6.76 6.50
N THR A 146 13.14 6.17 7.07
CA THR A 146 13.70 4.91 6.57
C THR A 146 13.16 3.76 7.42
N VAL A 147 12.41 2.85 6.83
CA VAL A 147 11.90 1.63 7.48
C VAL A 147 12.85 0.45 7.26
N SER A 148 12.91 -0.47 8.22
CA SER A 148 13.53 -1.79 8.04
C SER A 148 12.44 -2.84 8.25
N GLU A 149 12.52 -3.69 9.28
CA GLU A 149 11.46 -4.66 9.60
C GLU A 149 10.48 -4.08 10.63
N ILE A 150 9.20 -3.99 10.25
CA ILE A 150 8.10 -3.64 11.15
C ILE A 150 7.06 -4.75 11.11
N ASP A 151 6.73 -5.32 12.27
CA ASP A 151 5.74 -6.38 12.40
C ASP A 151 4.73 -6.02 13.50
N ALA A 152 3.49 -5.74 13.09
CA ALA A 152 2.37 -5.48 13.99
C ALA A 152 1.44 -6.69 14.16
N GLN A 153 1.70 -7.81 13.48
CA GLN A 153 0.81 -8.97 13.40
C GLN A 153 -0.62 -8.55 13.00
N ASP A 154 -1.63 -8.81 13.83
CA ASP A 154 -3.02 -8.41 13.55
C ASP A 154 -3.28 -6.90 13.79
N GLY A 155 -2.30 -6.16 14.29
CA GLY A 155 -2.36 -4.71 14.47
C GLY A 155 -2.21 -3.94 13.16
N ASN A 156 -2.64 -2.68 13.15
CA ASN A 156 -2.47 -1.79 12.00
C ASN A 156 -1.22 -0.90 12.15
N LEU A 157 -0.61 -0.53 11.03
CA LEU A 157 0.56 0.33 10.93
C LEU A 157 0.22 1.64 10.19
N ALA A 158 0.72 2.77 10.72
CA ALA A 158 0.86 4.01 9.96
C ALA A 158 2.33 4.42 9.85
N VAL A 159 2.79 4.74 8.64
CA VAL A 159 4.10 5.37 8.38
C VAL A 159 3.86 6.66 7.60
N ILE A 160 4.16 7.80 8.24
CA ILE A 160 3.81 9.13 7.73
C ILE A 160 5.04 10.05 7.70
N ALA A 161 5.57 10.30 6.51
CA ALA A 161 6.54 11.35 6.24
C ALA A 161 5.80 12.58 5.69
N THR A 162 5.40 13.51 6.57
CA THR A 162 4.45 14.60 6.24
C THR A 162 4.99 15.59 5.20
N ALA A 163 6.32 15.73 5.10
CA ALA A 163 6.99 16.57 4.11
C ALA A 163 8.20 15.88 3.47
N GLY A 164 8.35 14.58 3.72
CA GLY A 164 9.56 13.83 3.39
C GLY A 164 9.25 12.53 2.66
N SER A 165 10.31 11.78 2.44
CA SER A 165 10.31 10.53 1.71
C SER A 165 10.15 9.34 2.64
N ILE A 166 9.64 8.22 2.12
CA ILE A 166 9.70 6.92 2.77
C ILE A 166 10.70 6.04 2.02
N HIS A 167 11.76 5.63 2.71
CA HIS A 167 12.82 4.78 2.19
C HIS A 167 12.82 3.41 2.85
N VAL A 168 13.40 2.44 2.17
CA VAL A 168 13.57 1.08 2.69
C VAL A 168 15.06 0.81 2.95
N ALA A 169 15.39 0.39 4.17
CA ALA A 169 16.72 -0.11 4.52
C ALA A 169 16.85 -1.59 4.08
N GLU A 170 17.05 -1.80 2.77
CA GLU A 170 17.43 -3.05 2.07
C GLU A 170 17.32 -4.35 2.92
N SER A 171 16.22 -5.09 2.71
CA SER A 171 15.95 -6.39 3.33
C SER A 171 15.39 -7.37 2.29
N GLU A 172 15.82 -8.63 2.33
CA GLU A 172 15.28 -9.69 1.45
C GLU A 172 13.87 -10.16 1.90
N ASN A 173 13.45 -9.78 3.11
CA ASN A 173 12.16 -10.14 3.71
C ASN A 173 11.11 -9.05 3.48
N ASN A 174 9.88 -9.31 3.92
CA ASN A 174 8.86 -8.27 3.99
C ASN A 174 9.35 -7.15 4.90
N HIS A 175 9.27 -5.92 4.41
CA HIS A 175 9.61 -4.73 5.20
C HIS A 175 8.52 -4.49 6.25
N ILE A 176 7.27 -4.71 5.84
CA ILE A 176 6.08 -4.45 6.65
C ILE A 176 5.22 -5.70 6.74
N THR A 177 4.87 -6.09 7.95
CA THR A 177 3.85 -7.10 8.26
C THR A 177 2.82 -6.48 9.22
N SER A 178 1.55 -6.45 8.83
CA SER A 178 0.47 -5.88 9.66
C SER A 178 -0.90 -6.28 9.08
N ASN A 179 -1.98 -6.17 9.85
CA ASN A 179 -3.32 -6.34 9.28
C ASN A 179 -3.64 -5.25 8.25
N GLY A 180 -3.49 -3.98 8.64
CA GLY A 180 -3.73 -2.82 7.80
C GLY A 180 -2.54 -1.87 7.78
N PHE A 181 -2.14 -1.37 6.62
CA PHE A 181 -1.05 -0.41 6.48
C PHE A 181 -1.48 0.88 5.77
N ILE A 182 -1.26 2.02 6.45
CA ILE A 182 -1.36 3.37 5.92
C ILE A 182 0.05 3.90 5.62
N LEU A 183 0.31 4.22 4.36
CA LEU A 183 1.55 4.87 3.90
C LEU A 183 1.24 6.32 3.49
N LYS A 184 1.95 7.31 4.05
CA LYS A 184 1.87 8.70 3.57
C LYS A 184 3.26 9.27 3.35
N ALA A 185 3.61 9.61 2.10
CA ALA A 185 4.90 10.18 1.74
C ALA A 185 4.72 11.36 0.78
N PHE A 186 5.02 12.57 1.24
CA PHE A 186 4.85 13.79 0.43
C PHE A 186 6.11 14.19 -0.35
N ALA A 187 7.03 13.25 -0.54
CA ALA A 187 8.18 13.36 -1.44
C ALA A 187 8.38 12.02 -2.18
N ALA A 188 9.53 11.35 -2.05
CA ALA A 188 9.78 10.08 -2.72
C ALA A 188 9.31 8.86 -1.89
N THR A 189 9.01 7.75 -2.57
CA THR A 189 8.76 6.45 -1.93
C THR A 189 9.58 5.38 -2.64
N ASP A 190 10.42 4.65 -1.89
CA ASP A 190 11.09 3.46 -2.42
C ASP A 190 10.06 2.33 -2.60
N PRO A 191 10.26 1.40 -3.56
CA PRO A 191 9.43 0.20 -3.65
C PRO A 191 9.38 -0.57 -2.33
N ILE A 192 8.18 -0.98 -1.93
CA ILE A 192 7.95 -1.58 -0.61
C ILE A 192 7.35 -2.98 -0.74
N LYS A 193 7.96 -3.92 0.00
CA LYS A 193 7.47 -5.28 0.14
C LYS A 193 6.69 -5.44 1.43
N THR A 194 5.45 -5.93 1.32
CA THR A 194 4.47 -5.98 2.40
C THR A 194 3.87 -7.38 2.55
N ASP A 195 3.38 -7.68 3.74
CA ASP A 195 2.44 -8.76 4.03
C ASP A 195 1.29 -8.14 4.84
N VAL A 196 0.31 -7.60 4.10
CA VAL A 196 -0.82 -6.87 4.67
C VAL A 196 -2.12 -7.26 4.01
N ALA A 197 -3.19 -7.35 4.79
CA ALA A 197 -4.53 -7.69 4.31
C ALA A 197 -5.28 -6.46 3.77
N ILE A 198 -5.03 -5.28 4.36
CA ILE A 198 -5.61 -4.00 3.92
C ILE A 198 -4.48 -2.98 3.68
N PHE A 199 -4.54 -2.25 2.58
CA PHE A 199 -3.53 -1.27 2.22
C PHE A 199 -4.16 0.03 1.71
N THR A 200 -3.65 1.17 2.16
CA THR A 200 -4.02 2.50 1.67
C THR A 200 -2.80 3.40 1.63
N ALA A 201 -2.77 4.36 0.72
CA ALA A 201 -1.59 5.19 0.55
C ALA A 201 -1.92 6.59 0.04
N MET A 202 -1.09 7.56 0.43
CA MET A 202 -1.06 8.88 -0.19
C MET A 202 0.39 9.27 -0.48
N THR A 203 0.76 9.34 -1.76
CA THR A 203 2.14 9.66 -2.17
C THR A 203 2.21 10.85 -3.13
N ASP A 204 3.32 11.59 -3.09
CA ASP A 204 3.64 12.64 -4.07
C ASP A 204 4.49 12.14 -5.24
N SER A 205 4.89 10.87 -5.17
CA SER A 205 5.68 10.11 -6.15
C SER A 205 5.04 8.77 -6.48
N ASP A 206 5.74 7.97 -7.29
CA ASP A 206 5.40 6.57 -7.53
C ASP A 206 5.16 5.79 -6.24
N LEU A 207 4.14 4.94 -6.27
CA LEU A 207 3.79 3.97 -5.25
C LEU A 207 3.93 2.57 -5.84
N ILE A 208 5.05 1.91 -5.52
CA ILE A 208 5.38 0.58 -6.01
C ILE A 208 5.34 -0.42 -4.85
N VAL A 209 4.43 -1.38 -4.91
CA VAL A 209 4.13 -2.31 -3.82
C VAL A 209 4.17 -3.75 -4.31
N GLU A 210 5.02 -4.55 -3.68
CA GLU A 210 4.93 -6.01 -3.72
C GLU A 210 4.21 -6.48 -2.46
N ASN A 211 3.01 -7.06 -2.61
CA ASN A 211 2.28 -7.63 -1.49
C ASN A 211 2.35 -9.16 -1.53
N THR A 212 2.84 -9.74 -0.44
CA THR A 212 3.06 -11.18 -0.30
C THR A 212 1.96 -11.88 0.50
N HIS A 213 0.91 -11.17 0.90
CA HIS A 213 -0.18 -11.73 1.67
C HIS A 213 -0.87 -12.84 0.88
N ALA A 214 -0.87 -14.05 1.44
CA ALA A 214 -1.23 -15.25 0.70
C ALA A 214 -2.70 -15.27 0.24
N THR A 215 -3.59 -14.55 0.92
CA THR A 215 -5.01 -14.46 0.54
C THR A 215 -5.33 -13.24 -0.32
N GLY A 216 -4.38 -12.32 -0.46
CA GLY A 216 -4.54 -11.08 -1.20
C GLY A 216 -4.57 -9.82 -0.35
N VAL A 217 -4.79 -8.69 -1.01
CA VAL A 217 -4.82 -7.35 -0.43
C VAL A 217 -6.11 -6.64 -0.80
N THR A 218 -6.66 -5.92 0.16
CA THR A 218 -7.85 -5.08 -0.02
C THR A 218 -7.46 -3.61 0.08
N ILE A 219 -7.96 -2.77 -0.83
CA ILE A 219 -7.97 -1.32 -0.66
C ILE A 219 -9.31 -0.97 -0.01
N ASP A 220 -9.27 -0.44 1.21
CA ASP A 220 -10.42 -0.10 2.05
C ASP A 220 -9.99 0.79 3.21
N GLN A 221 -10.94 1.35 3.95
CA GLN A 221 -10.65 2.22 5.09
C GLN A 221 -9.87 1.54 6.21
N ILE A 222 -8.72 2.13 6.54
CA ILE A 222 -7.91 1.78 7.69
C ILE A 222 -7.97 2.92 8.69
N THR A 223 -8.11 2.57 9.97
CA THR A 223 -7.83 3.47 11.09
C THR A 223 -6.68 2.91 11.90
N VAL A 224 -5.66 3.74 12.12
CA VAL A 224 -4.55 3.45 13.04
C VAL A 224 -4.68 4.40 14.21
N ALA A 225 -4.71 3.86 15.43
CA ALA A 225 -4.72 4.65 16.65
C ALA A 225 -3.77 4.03 17.67
N VAL A 226 -2.97 4.87 18.32
CA VAL A 226 -1.97 4.45 19.32
C VAL A 226 -2.11 5.27 20.58
N ASN A 227 -1.70 4.66 21.70
CA ASN A 227 -1.69 5.30 23.00
C ASN A 227 -0.32 5.93 23.24
N ARG A 228 -0.32 7.24 23.53
CA ARG A 228 0.90 7.98 23.87
C ARG A 228 1.14 7.94 25.36
N VAL A 229 2.30 7.44 25.77
CA VAL A 229 2.77 7.44 27.16
C VAL A 229 3.15 8.88 27.54
N LEU A 230 2.69 9.31 28.71
CA LEU A 230 2.91 10.63 29.27
C LEU A 230 4.09 10.63 30.24
N THR A 231 4.50 11.82 30.66
CA THR A 231 5.66 12.00 31.57
C THR A 231 5.42 11.46 32.98
N ASP A 232 4.18 11.15 33.36
CA ASP A 232 3.82 10.44 34.59
C ASP A 232 3.75 8.91 34.42
N GLY A 233 4.06 8.40 33.22
CA GLY A 233 4.07 6.98 32.90
C GLY A 233 2.70 6.38 32.59
N GLN A 234 1.64 7.18 32.68
CA GLN A 234 0.30 6.81 32.20
C GLN A 234 0.22 7.04 30.69
N PHE A 235 -0.94 6.80 30.09
CA PHE A 235 -1.16 7.08 28.67
C PHE A 235 -2.51 7.75 28.44
N THR A 236 -2.60 8.45 27.31
CA THR A 236 -3.88 8.91 26.75
C THR A 236 -4.29 7.93 25.66
N GLU A 237 -5.51 7.40 25.77
CA GLU A 237 -6.06 6.47 24.79
C GLU A 237 -6.25 7.15 23.44
N ASN A 238 -5.81 6.49 22.35
CA ASN A 238 -5.92 6.98 20.97
C ASN A 238 -5.40 8.42 20.80
N ALA A 239 -4.39 8.81 21.58
CA ALA A 239 -3.82 10.16 21.58
C ALA A 239 -3.30 10.58 20.20
N LYS A 240 -2.88 9.61 19.39
CA LYS A 240 -2.54 9.78 17.99
C LYS A 240 -3.37 8.81 17.17
N SER A 241 -4.04 9.32 16.15
CA SER A 241 -4.81 8.52 15.20
C SER A 241 -4.78 9.14 13.81
N THR A 242 -4.91 8.29 12.80
CA THR A 242 -5.12 8.67 11.40
C THR A 242 -6.03 7.64 10.75
N ASN A 243 -6.77 8.08 9.75
CA ASN A 243 -7.50 7.22 8.82
C ASN A 243 -7.08 7.55 7.36
N LEU A 244 -7.34 6.59 6.48
CA LEU A 244 -7.24 6.71 5.03
C LEU A 244 -8.05 5.55 4.41
N ALA A 245 -8.71 5.78 3.28
CA ALA A 245 -9.52 4.77 2.57
C ALA A 245 -8.90 4.31 1.25
N ASP A 246 -8.23 5.24 0.57
CA ASP A 246 -7.89 5.02 -0.83
C ASP A 246 -6.37 4.94 -1.05
N ILE A 247 -6.02 4.63 -2.28
CA ILE A 247 -4.72 4.98 -2.83
C ILE A 247 -4.87 6.30 -3.60
N THR A 248 -4.19 7.34 -3.13
CA THR A 248 -4.05 8.60 -3.86
C THR A 248 -2.59 8.80 -4.23
N VAL A 249 -2.32 9.01 -5.51
CA VAL A 249 -1.01 9.47 -5.96
C VAL A 249 -1.13 10.85 -6.58
N LEU A 250 -0.40 11.79 -5.99
CA LEU A 250 -0.36 13.17 -6.44
C LEU A 250 0.66 13.32 -7.57
N ASN A 251 0.54 14.41 -8.33
CA ASN A 251 1.38 14.70 -9.48
C ASN A 251 1.42 13.52 -10.48
N ASN A 252 2.60 13.21 -11.03
CA ASN A 252 2.79 12.20 -12.08
C ASN A 252 3.16 10.82 -11.54
N GLY A 253 2.93 10.53 -10.25
CA GLY A 253 3.35 9.27 -9.66
C GLY A 253 2.49 8.10 -10.14
N ALA A 254 3.13 6.97 -10.47
CA ALA A 254 2.47 5.73 -10.83
C ALA A 254 1.97 4.94 -9.60
N VAL A 255 0.98 4.07 -9.80
CA VAL A 255 0.58 3.03 -8.85
C VAL A 255 0.93 1.69 -9.46
N ALA A 256 1.76 0.88 -8.78
CA ALA A 256 1.96 -0.51 -9.15
C ALA A 256 1.73 -1.41 -7.93
N LEU A 257 0.61 -2.13 -7.94
CA LEU A 257 0.25 -3.10 -6.92
C LEU A 257 0.40 -4.52 -7.48
N ASN A 258 1.48 -5.18 -7.09
CA ASN A 258 1.78 -6.56 -7.46
C ASN A 258 1.55 -7.48 -6.25
N ALA A 259 0.40 -8.15 -6.21
CA ALA A 259 0.00 -9.04 -5.13
C ALA A 259 0.23 -10.51 -5.49
N ILE A 260 0.69 -11.31 -4.53
CA ILE A 260 0.72 -12.78 -4.69
C ILE A 260 -0.71 -13.29 -4.85
N GLY A 261 -1.55 -13.07 -3.84
CA GLY A 261 -2.97 -13.44 -3.85
C GLY A 261 -3.88 -12.42 -4.54
N SER A 262 -5.16 -12.43 -4.17
CA SER A 262 -6.18 -11.59 -4.79
C SER A 262 -5.96 -10.09 -4.58
N ILE A 263 -6.59 -9.26 -5.42
CA ILE A 263 -6.71 -7.80 -5.17
C ILE A 263 -8.20 -7.46 -5.10
N THR A 264 -8.62 -6.82 -4.02
CA THR A 264 -9.99 -6.29 -3.88
C THR A 264 -9.93 -4.77 -3.73
N ILE A 265 -10.59 -4.03 -4.61
CA ILE A 265 -10.65 -2.56 -4.57
C ILE A 265 -12.03 -2.15 -4.07
N LEU A 266 -12.09 -1.61 -2.85
CA LEU A 266 -13.30 -1.07 -2.23
C LEU A 266 -13.15 0.44 -2.04
N ASP A 267 -14.29 1.09 -1.87
CA ASP A 267 -14.37 2.53 -1.71
C ASP A 267 -13.94 3.03 -0.31
N GLY A 268 -14.29 2.28 0.73
CA GLY A 268 -13.94 2.60 2.12
C GLY A 268 -14.58 3.85 2.75
N ASP A 269 -14.92 4.90 1.99
CA ASP A 269 -15.46 6.14 2.57
C ASP A 269 -16.71 6.76 1.89
N ASN A 270 -17.24 6.13 0.84
CA ASN A 270 -18.44 6.52 0.07
C ASN A 270 -18.23 7.78 -0.80
N ASP A 271 -17.02 7.99 -1.32
CA ASP A 271 -16.71 9.06 -2.29
C ASP A 271 -16.64 8.58 -3.76
N ASN A 272 -16.78 7.27 -3.96
CA ASN A 272 -16.82 6.57 -5.25
C ASN A 272 -15.48 6.50 -5.97
N ILE A 273 -14.35 6.64 -5.27
CA ILE A 273 -13.02 6.43 -5.83
C ILE A 273 -12.12 5.68 -4.85
N ALA A 274 -11.45 4.62 -5.31
CA ALA A 274 -10.53 3.84 -4.47
C ALA A 274 -9.06 3.97 -4.89
N ILE A 275 -8.82 4.30 -6.17
CA ILE A 275 -7.49 4.60 -6.68
C ILE A 275 -7.58 5.89 -7.51
N ASP A 276 -6.93 6.94 -7.01
CA ASP A 276 -6.86 8.25 -7.65
C ASP A 276 -5.41 8.62 -8.02
N ALA A 277 -5.09 8.49 -9.29
CA ALA A 277 -3.89 9.06 -9.92
C ALA A 277 -4.25 10.15 -10.96
N SER A 278 -5.44 10.76 -10.81
CA SER A 278 -6.00 11.73 -11.76
C SER A 278 -5.21 13.04 -11.86
N ALA A 279 -4.35 13.33 -10.87
CA ALA A 279 -3.58 14.56 -10.78
C ALA A 279 -2.45 14.68 -11.82
N GLY A 280 -2.10 13.61 -12.55
CA GLY A 280 -1.03 13.67 -13.54
C GLY A 280 -1.00 12.49 -14.51
N THR A 281 0.20 12.11 -14.91
CA THR A 281 0.45 11.11 -15.95
C THR A 281 0.80 9.72 -15.40
N GLY A 282 0.47 9.46 -14.12
CA GLY A 282 0.83 8.24 -13.41
C GLY A 282 0.14 7.01 -13.99
N ASN A 283 0.90 5.97 -14.31
CA ASN A 283 0.32 4.71 -14.76
C ASN A 283 -0.26 3.92 -13.59
N VAL A 284 -1.25 3.05 -13.84
CA VAL A 284 -1.80 2.14 -12.83
C VAL A 284 -1.61 0.70 -13.28
N LEU A 285 -0.92 -0.10 -12.46
CA LEU A 285 -0.85 -1.56 -12.57
C LEU A 285 -1.53 -2.20 -11.37
N LEU A 286 -2.52 -3.05 -11.65
CA LEU A 286 -3.08 -4.01 -10.69
C LEU A 286 -2.74 -5.41 -11.18
N LYS A 287 -1.93 -6.14 -10.41
CA LYS A 287 -1.49 -7.49 -10.79
C LYS A 287 -1.66 -8.50 -9.66
N SER A 288 -2.53 -9.47 -9.87
CA SER A 288 -2.68 -10.66 -9.01
C SER A 288 -1.96 -11.85 -9.66
N ASN A 289 -1.03 -12.48 -8.95
CA ASN A 289 -0.19 -13.54 -9.52
C ASN A 289 -0.79 -14.95 -9.38
N THR A 290 -1.74 -15.18 -8.47
CA THR A 290 -2.37 -16.50 -8.29
C THR A 290 -3.89 -16.49 -8.35
N ASP A 291 -4.54 -15.36 -8.05
CA ASP A 291 -5.98 -15.31 -7.83
C ASP A 291 -6.67 -14.22 -8.68
N GLN A 292 -7.90 -13.89 -8.32
CA GLN A 292 -8.75 -12.93 -8.98
C GLN A 292 -8.44 -11.47 -8.61
N ILE A 293 -8.94 -10.53 -9.42
CA ILE A 293 -9.06 -9.11 -9.09
C ILE A 293 -10.54 -8.75 -9.04
N THR A 294 -10.98 -8.08 -7.98
CA THR A 294 -12.34 -7.57 -7.83
C THR A 294 -12.32 -6.06 -7.60
N ILE A 295 -12.97 -5.29 -8.46
CA ILE A 295 -13.01 -3.83 -8.39
C ILE A 295 -14.45 -3.40 -8.15
N GLN A 296 -14.71 -2.71 -7.03
CA GLN A 296 -16.05 -2.27 -6.63
C GLN A 296 -16.17 -0.75 -6.45
N SER A 297 -15.09 0.00 -6.72
CA SER A 297 -15.04 1.46 -6.75
C SER A 297 -14.05 1.92 -7.82
N LYS A 298 -14.14 3.19 -8.20
CA LYS A 298 -13.48 3.75 -9.37
C LYS A 298 -11.96 3.66 -9.27
N VAL A 299 -11.34 3.39 -10.42
CA VAL A 299 -9.90 3.53 -10.66
C VAL A 299 -9.68 4.61 -11.72
N ASP A 300 -9.01 5.69 -11.35
CA ASP A 300 -8.69 6.82 -12.23
C ASP A 300 -7.18 6.98 -12.38
N ALA A 301 -6.66 6.83 -13.59
CA ALA A 301 -5.23 6.97 -13.89
C ALA A 301 -4.86 8.32 -14.52
N GLY A 302 -5.76 9.32 -14.50
CA GLY A 302 -5.50 10.62 -15.09
C GLY A 302 -5.23 10.51 -16.59
N SER A 303 -4.00 10.80 -17.03
CA SER A 303 -3.57 10.59 -18.41
C SER A 303 -2.54 9.45 -18.59
N GLY A 304 -2.32 8.64 -17.56
CA GLY A 304 -1.45 7.46 -17.58
C GLY A 304 -2.14 6.21 -18.10
N SER A 305 -1.39 5.15 -18.42
CA SER A 305 -1.99 3.89 -18.89
C SER A 305 -2.43 3.00 -17.72
N ILE A 306 -3.45 2.18 -17.95
CA ILE A 306 -3.97 1.21 -16.97
C ILE A 306 -3.66 -0.21 -17.45
N SER A 307 -3.12 -1.05 -16.57
CA SER A 307 -2.97 -2.48 -16.77
C SER A 307 -3.58 -3.25 -15.60
N ILE A 308 -4.54 -4.14 -15.90
CA ILE A 308 -5.19 -5.00 -14.90
C ILE A 308 -4.94 -6.46 -15.32
N LEU A 309 -4.14 -7.17 -14.55
CA LEU A 309 -3.61 -8.50 -14.90
C LEU A 309 -3.94 -9.50 -13.78
N ALA A 310 -4.77 -10.50 -14.07
CA ALA A 310 -5.15 -11.54 -13.11
C ALA A 310 -4.86 -12.95 -13.65
N GLU A 311 -4.35 -13.82 -12.79
CA GLU A 311 -4.24 -15.25 -13.11
C GLU A 311 -5.61 -15.95 -13.10
N SER A 312 -6.55 -15.46 -12.30
CA SER A 312 -7.95 -15.91 -12.31
C SER A 312 -8.88 -14.79 -12.79
N ASP A 313 -10.11 -14.74 -12.30
CA ASP A 313 -11.14 -13.83 -12.82
C ASP A 313 -10.81 -12.35 -12.56
N ILE A 314 -11.32 -11.48 -13.43
CA ILE A 314 -11.47 -10.04 -13.15
C ILE A 314 -12.97 -9.76 -13.04
N SER A 315 -13.43 -9.17 -11.95
CA SER A 315 -14.81 -8.74 -11.76
C SER A 315 -14.85 -7.25 -11.44
N ILE A 316 -15.62 -6.47 -12.19
CA ILE A 316 -15.72 -5.02 -12.07
C ILE A 316 -17.18 -4.65 -11.85
N GLY A 317 -17.45 -4.03 -10.71
CA GLY A 317 -18.78 -3.73 -10.22
C GLY A 317 -19.52 -4.95 -9.70
N SER A 318 -20.80 -4.75 -9.44
CA SER A 318 -21.77 -5.82 -9.17
C SER A 318 -23.18 -5.30 -9.44
N ALA A 319 -24.21 -6.13 -9.22
CA ALA A 319 -25.61 -5.67 -9.29
C ALA A 319 -25.88 -4.46 -8.36
N GLU A 320 -25.19 -4.37 -7.22
CA GLU A 320 -25.38 -3.32 -6.21
C GLU A 320 -24.24 -2.28 -6.19
N LYS A 321 -23.18 -2.48 -7.00
CA LYS A 321 -21.99 -1.62 -7.04
C LYS A 321 -21.72 -1.15 -8.46
N LYS A 322 -22.27 0.02 -8.79
CA LYS A 322 -22.20 0.65 -10.12
C LYS A 322 -21.18 1.81 -10.18
N GLU A 323 -20.27 1.86 -9.21
CA GLU A 323 -19.30 2.96 -9.02
C GLU A 323 -17.87 2.52 -9.39
N ALA A 324 -17.72 1.35 -10.04
CA ALA A 324 -16.45 0.69 -10.31
C ALA A 324 -15.84 1.05 -11.67
N ASP A 325 -16.06 2.28 -12.15
CA ASP A 325 -15.56 2.73 -13.46
C ASP A 325 -14.03 2.67 -13.52
N ILE A 326 -13.48 2.34 -14.69
CA ILE A 326 -12.05 2.35 -14.96
C ILE A 326 -11.79 3.43 -16.00
N VAL A 327 -11.07 4.49 -15.59
CA VAL A 327 -10.95 5.71 -16.38
C VAL A 327 -9.50 6.12 -16.54
N THR A 328 -9.13 6.45 -17.78
CA THR A 328 -7.97 7.29 -18.07
C THR A 328 -8.31 8.22 -19.23
N THR A 329 -7.42 9.14 -19.58
CA THR A 329 -7.66 10.20 -20.57
C THR A 329 -6.44 10.43 -21.46
N GLY A 330 -6.63 11.20 -22.53
CA GLY A 330 -5.54 11.61 -23.40
C GLY A 330 -4.86 10.42 -24.09
N THR A 331 -3.60 10.14 -23.76
CA THR A 331 -2.82 9.06 -24.40
C THR A 331 -2.78 7.76 -23.59
N GLY A 332 -3.43 7.72 -22.42
CA GLY A 332 -3.45 6.54 -21.55
C GLY A 332 -4.25 5.40 -22.17
N THR A 333 -3.62 4.27 -22.45
CA THR A 333 -4.32 3.07 -22.96
C THR A 333 -4.78 2.19 -21.80
N ILE A 334 -5.80 1.36 -22.02
CA ILE A 334 -6.26 0.38 -21.04
C ILE A 334 -5.98 -1.03 -21.57
N ASP A 335 -5.28 -1.85 -20.78
CA ASP A 335 -5.02 -3.26 -21.08
C ASP A 335 -5.48 -4.15 -19.91
N MET A 336 -6.43 -5.03 -20.19
CA MET A 336 -7.00 -5.94 -19.20
C MET A 336 -6.80 -7.39 -19.63
N VAL A 337 -6.21 -8.20 -18.77
CA VAL A 337 -5.92 -9.60 -19.07
C VAL A 337 -6.27 -10.51 -17.89
N SER A 338 -7.09 -11.51 -18.16
CA SER A 338 -7.37 -12.63 -17.26
C SER A 338 -7.11 -13.95 -17.98
N ASN A 339 -6.50 -14.94 -17.31
CA ASN A 339 -6.44 -16.30 -17.85
C ASN A 339 -7.78 -17.06 -17.69
N ALA A 340 -8.77 -16.47 -17.03
CA ALA A 340 -10.11 -16.99 -16.81
C ALA A 340 -11.17 -16.00 -17.37
N THR A 341 -12.16 -15.60 -16.57
CA THR A 341 -13.26 -14.74 -17.01
C THR A 341 -13.00 -13.27 -16.68
N ILE A 342 -13.46 -12.36 -17.55
CA ILE A 342 -13.61 -10.94 -17.22
C ILE A 342 -15.10 -10.61 -17.19
N ASN A 343 -15.61 -10.16 -16.04
CA ASN A 343 -16.99 -9.72 -15.86
C ASN A 343 -17.02 -8.23 -15.58
N ILE A 344 -17.39 -7.43 -16.59
CA ILE A 344 -17.76 -6.04 -16.43
C ILE A 344 -19.28 -6.04 -16.23
N HIS A 345 -19.74 -5.60 -15.06
CA HIS A 345 -21.16 -5.54 -14.78
C HIS A 345 -21.83 -4.37 -15.51
N ASP A 346 -23.11 -4.52 -15.80
CA ASP A 346 -23.97 -3.49 -16.39
C ASP A 346 -23.80 -2.13 -15.71
N GLY A 347 -23.87 -1.03 -16.46
CA GLY A 347 -23.68 0.32 -15.93
C GLY A 347 -22.29 0.66 -15.40
N ILE A 348 -21.28 -0.19 -15.63
CA ILE A 348 -19.85 0.13 -15.41
C ILE A 348 -19.22 0.54 -16.74
N SER A 349 -18.45 1.63 -16.73
CA SER A 349 -17.72 2.13 -17.90
C SER A 349 -16.21 1.90 -17.79
N ILE A 350 -15.63 1.35 -18.86
CA ILE A 350 -14.19 1.32 -19.11
C ILE A 350 -13.89 2.35 -20.20
N SER A 351 -13.30 3.49 -19.83
CA SER A 351 -13.19 4.64 -20.75
C SER A 351 -11.82 5.29 -20.86
N THR A 352 -11.50 5.70 -22.09
CA THR A 352 -10.34 6.53 -22.44
C THR A 352 -10.51 7.20 -23.81
N ASP A 353 -9.59 8.12 -24.16
CA ASP A 353 -9.43 8.69 -25.51
C ASP A 353 -8.42 7.90 -26.37
N ALA A 354 -7.88 6.79 -25.85
CA ALA A 354 -6.88 5.94 -26.52
C ALA A 354 -7.34 4.48 -26.62
N ASN A 355 -6.45 3.60 -27.09
CA ASN A 355 -6.81 2.21 -27.35
C ASN A 355 -7.14 1.43 -26.06
N ILE A 356 -8.16 0.57 -26.15
CA ILE A 356 -8.55 -0.37 -25.10
C ILE A 356 -8.37 -1.80 -25.61
N ARG A 357 -7.77 -2.65 -24.78
CA ARG A 357 -7.61 -4.08 -25.04
C ARG A 357 -8.12 -4.87 -23.85
N ILE A 358 -9.00 -5.83 -24.11
CA ILE A 358 -9.53 -6.75 -23.09
C ILE A 358 -9.37 -8.19 -23.58
N GLN A 359 -8.63 -9.00 -22.82
CA GLN A 359 -8.40 -10.41 -23.09
C GLN A 359 -8.84 -11.28 -21.91
N ALA A 360 -9.88 -12.07 -22.11
CA ALA A 360 -10.30 -13.14 -21.20
C ALA A 360 -9.90 -14.52 -21.75
N GLY A 361 -9.45 -15.42 -20.88
CA GLY A 361 -9.17 -16.81 -21.23
C GLY A 361 -10.43 -17.66 -21.41
N ASP A 362 -11.58 -17.22 -20.87
CA ASP A 362 -12.88 -17.85 -21.03
C ASP A 362 -13.96 -16.87 -21.50
N GLN A 363 -14.79 -16.33 -20.61
CA GLN A 363 -15.89 -15.44 -20.98
C GLN A 363 -15.48 -13.97 -20.79
N LEU A 364 -16.00 -13.10 -21.65
CA LEU A 364 -15.99 -11.65 -21.45
C LEU A 364 -17.42 -11.14 -21.40
N THR A 365 -17.84 -10.63 -20.25
CA THR A 365 -19.11 -9.91 -20.09
C THR A 365 -18.83 -8.41 -20.08
N ILE A 366 -19.58 -7.63 -20.86
CA ILE A 366 -19.34 -6.21 -21.13
C ILE A 366 -20.48 -5.36 -20.53
N GLY A 367 -20.12 -4.28 -19.80
CA GLY A 367 -21.01 -3.17 -19.47
C GLY A 367 -20.91 -2.10 -20.55
N GLU A 368 -20.07 -1.09 -20.34
CA GLU A 368 -19.70 -0.11 -21.37
C GLU A 368 -18.17 -0.09 -21.58
N ILE A 369 -17.74 -0.06 -22.85
CA ILE A 369 -16.36 0.17 -23.27
C ILE A 369 -16.33 1.38 -24.22
N ASN A 370 -15.71 2.47 -23.78
CA ASN A 370 -15.68 3.72 -24.52
C ASN A 370 -14.24 4.18 -24.79
N ALA A 371 -13.75 3.92 -25.99
CA ALA A 371 -12.46 4.41 -26.48
C ALA A 371 -12.59 5.73 -27.27
N ASN A 372 -13.77 6.37 -27.26
CA ASN A 372 -14.12 7.52 -28.10
C ASN A 372 -13.79 7.25 -29.58
N THR A 373 -12.77 7.93 -30.12
CA THR A 373 -12.32 7.80 -31.52
C THR A 373 -11.13 6.86 -31.69
N ALA A 374 -10.71 6.18 -30.63
CA ALA A 374 -9.64 5.20 -30.65
C ALA A 374 -10.18 3.78 -30.86
N TYR A 375 -9.33 2.77 -30.67
CA TYR A 375 -9.62 1.39 -31.09
C TYR A 375 -9.83 0.46 -29.91
N VAL A 376 -10.74 -0.50 -30.08
CA VAL A 376 -11.07 -1.52 -29.08
C VAL A 376 -10.73 -2.91 -29.63
N SER A 377 -10.00 -3.72 -28.86
CA SER A 377 -9.75 -5.13 -29.16
C SER A 377 -10.31 -6.02 -28.05
N LEU A 378 -11.24 -6.90 -28.41
CA LEU A 378 -11.89 -7.85 -27.51
C LEU A 378 -11.49 -9.27 -27.89
N ILE A 379 -10.90 -9.99 -26.93
CA ILE A 379 -10.43 -11.36 -27.10
C ILE A 379 -11.00 -12.23 -25.99
N ALA A 380 -11.80 -13.23 -26.34
CA ALA A 380 -12.38 -14.18 -25.38
C ALA A 380 -12.82 -15.47 -26.08
N LYS A 381 -13.25 -16.49 -25.34
CA LYS A 381 -14.01 -17.59 -25.96
C LYS A 381 -15.40 -17.11 -26.38
N ASN A 382 -16.11 -16.43 -25.49
CA ASN A 382 -17.40 -15.80 -25.79
C ASN A 382 -17.44 -14.39 -25.23
N ILE A 383 -18.18 -13.52 -25.92
CA ILE A 383 -18.38 -12.13 -25.53
C ILE A 383 -19.89 -11.88 -25.41
N THR A 384 -20.34 -11.37 -24.29
CA THR A 384 -21.77 -11.10 -24.02
C THR A 384 -21.97 -9.72 -23.41
N ASP A 385 -23.05 -9.07 -23.81
CA ASP A 385 -23.58 -7.87 -23.13
C ASP A 385 -24.17 -8.28 -21.76
N SER A 386 -23.89 -7.46 -20.74
CA SER A 386 -24.31 -7.61 -19.35
C SER A 386 -25.65 -6.92 -19.02
N GLY A 387 -26.07 -5.96 -19.84
CA GLY A 387 -27.25 -5.12 -19.75
C GLY A 387 -28.18 -5.30 -20.95
N THR A 388 -29.00 -4.28 -21.24
CA THR A 388 -29.89 -4.25 -22.44
C THR A 388 -30.14 -2.85 -23.01
N ASP A 389 -29.70 -1.79 -22.32
CA ASP A 389 -30.18 -0.42 -22.55
C ASP A 389 -29.07 0.55 -22.99
N ASP A 390 -27.82 0.24 -22.63
CA ASP A 390 -26.62 1.02 -22.84
C ASP A 390 -25.85 0.62 -24.12
N MET A 391 -24.94 1.50 -24.55
CA MET A 391 -24.02 1.17 -25.63
C MET A 391 -22.87 0.33 -25.05
N ASP A 392 -22.72 -0.90 -25.51
CA ASP A 392 -21.62 -1.77 -25.07
C ASP A 392 -20.26 -1.26 -25.54
N VAL A 393 -20.16 -0.80 -26.79
CA VAL A 393 -18.88 -0.39 -27.39
C VAL A 393 -19.01 0.88 -28.21
N ILE A 394 -18.17 1.87 -27.84
CA ILE A 394 -17.99 3.13 -28.56
C ILE A 394 -16.51 3.25 -28.96
N ALA A 395 -16.22 3.22 -30.26
CA ALA A 395 -14.86 3.24 -30.79
C ALA A 395 -14.86 3.61 -32.28
N SER A 396 -13.75 4.08 -32.85
CA SER A 396 -13.65 4.14 -34.33
C SER A 396 -13.38 2.78 -34.96
N GLU A 397 -12.63 1.91 -34.29
CA GLU A 397 -12.38 0.55 -34.75
C GLU A 397 -12.68 -0.46 -33.64
N LEU A 398 -13.44 -1.51 -33.97
CA LEU A 398 -13.69 -2.64 -33.09
C LEU A 398 -13.15 -3.92 -33.72
N ARG A 399 -12.22 -4.57 -33.01
CA ARG A 399 -11.70 -5.89 -33.32
C ARG A 399 -12.29 -6.91 -32.35
N ILE A 400 -13.00 -7.90 -32.87
CA ILE A 400 -13.49 -9.05 -32.10
C ILE A 400 -12.72 -10.30 -32.52
N PHE A 401 -12.21 -11.06 -31.54
CA PHE A 401 -11.53 -12.32 -31.78
C PHE A 401 -11.96 -13.40 -30.79
N ASN A 402 -12.84 -14.30 -31.22
CA ASN A 402 -13.23 -15.48 -30.45
C ASN A 402 -12.18 -16.59 -30.58
N THR A 403 -11.68 -17.08 -29.45
CA THR A 403 -10.60 -18.09 -29.39
C THR A 403 -11.09 -19.54 -29.37
N ASP A 404 -12.39 -19.78 -29.16
CA ASP A 404 -12.99 -21.12 -29.09
C ASP A 404 -13.90 -21.39 -30.29
N SER A 405 -13.87 -22.61 -30.83
CA SER A 405 -14.68 -23.02 -32.00
C SER A 405 -16.19 -22.91 -31.79
N THR A 406 -16.64 -22.92 -30.53
CA THR A 406 -18.06 -22.73 -30.17
C THR A 406 -18.39 -21.28 -29.82
N GLY A 407 -17.38 -20.42 -29.79
CA GLY A 407 -17.44 -19.04 -29.37
C GLY A 407 -18.20 -18.11 -30.31
N GLY A 408 -18.83 -17.09 -29.74
CA GLY A 408 -19.46 -15.99 -30.46
C GLY A 408 -19.40 -14.66 -29.70
N ALA A 409 -20.00 -13.63 -30.30
CA ALA A 409 -20.13 -12.30 -29.72
C ALA A 409 -21.59 -11.83 -29.79
N GLY A 410 -22.15 -11.48 -28.64
CA GLY A 410 -23.58 -11.22 -28.46
C GLY A 410 -24.42 -12.50 -28.59
N THR A 411 -25.73 -12.35 -28.41
CA THR A 411 -26.74 -13.41 -28.58
C THR A 411 -27.97 -12.87 -29.32
N VAL A 412 -28.86 -13.77 -29.75
CA VAL A 412 -30.11 -13.37 -30.43
C VAL A 412 -31.06 -12.57 -29.53
N ASP A 413 -31.02 -12.85 -28.22
CA ASP A 413 -31.87 -12.21 -27.22
C ASP A 413 -31.20 -10.97 -26.60
N ASN A 414 -29.87 -10.89 -26.64
CA ASN A 414 -29.06 -9.78 -26.16
C ASN A 414 -27.88 -9.53 -27.09
N MET A 415 -28.05 -8.62 -28.05
CA MET A 415 -27.02 -8.26 -29.04
C MET A 415 -26.06 -7.25 -28.44
N LEU A 416 -24.82 -7.18 -28.93
CA LEU A 416 -23.94 -6.07 -28.55
C LEU A 416 -24.41 -4.78 -29.24
N ASP A 417 -24.82 -3.78 -28.47
CA ASP A 417 -25.12 -2.42 -28.92
C ASP A 417 -23.81 -1.65 -29.15
N ILE A 418 -23.51 -1.30 -30.41
CA ILE A 418 -22.24 -0.71 -30.82
C ILE A 418 -22.41 0.60 -31.63
N SER A 419 -21.48 1.53 -31.42
CA SER A 419 -21.32 2.74 -32.22
C SER A 419 -19.89 2.76 -32.73
N VAL A 420 -19.66 2.11 -33.88
CA VAL A 420 -18.31 1.88 -34.42
C VAL A 420 -18.22 2.11 -35.92
N ASP A 421 -17.15 2.79 -36.36
CA ASP A 421 -16.97 3.08 -37.78
C ASP A 421 -16.57 1.82 -38.57
N THR A 422 -15.59 1.05 -38.07
CA THR A 422 -15.04 -0.15 -38.74
C THR A 422 -14.98 -1.37 -37.81
N LEU A 423 -15.52 -2.49 -38.26
CA LEU A 423 -15.51 -3.77 -37.56
C LEU A 423 -14.76 -4.86 -38.34
N SER A 424 -13.90 -5.57 -37.62
CA SER A 424 -13.38 -6.89 -37.99
C SER A 424 -13.71 -7.89 -36.91
N ALA A 425 -14.31 -9.02 -37.30
CA ALA A 425 -14.77 -10.02 -36.33
C ALA A 425 -14.40 -11.44 -36.77
N HIS A 426 -13.59 -12.11 -35.96
CA HIS A 426 -13.38 -13.55 -36.04
C HIS A 426 -14.29 -14.23 -35.01
N VAL A 427 -15.48 -14.65 -35.44
CA VAL A 427 -16.44 -15.42 -34.65
C VAL A 427 -16.51 -16.87 -35.14
N ASN A 428 -16.97 -17.79 -34.28
CA ASN A 428 -17.09 -19.21 -34.61
C ASN A 428 -18.56 -19.65 -34.58
N ASP A 429 -18.87 -20.88 -34.13
CA ASP A 429 -20.23 -21.43 -34.19
C ASP A 429 -21.26 -20.65 -33.35
N GLY A 430 -20.79 -19.84 -32.37
CA GLY A 430 -21.63 -18.96 -31.57
C GLY A 430 -22.18 -17.76 -32.35
N GLY A 431 -21.57 -17.39 -33.49
CA GLY A 431 -22.02 -16.31 -34.35
C GLY A 431 -21.72 -14.90 -33.83
N LEU A 432 -22.22 -13.90 -34.57
CA LEU A 432 -22.07 -12.48 -34.28
C LEU A 432 -23.46 -11.83 -34.24
N TYR A 433 -23.82 -11.26 -33.10
CA TYR A 433 -25.09 -10.55 -32.89
C TYR A 433 -24.78 -9.15 -32.38
N ILE A 434 -24.96 -8.17 -33.26
CA ILE A 434 -24.66 -6.76 -33.00
C ILE A 434 -25.83 -5.89 -33.44
N LYS A 435 -26.01 -4.79 -32.74
CA LYS A 435 -26.95 -3.72 -33.06
C LYS A 435 -26.18 -2.42 -33.14
N GLU A 436 -26.18 -1.84 -34.33
CA GLU A 436 -25.36 -0.68 -34.65
C GLU A 436 -26.24 0.58 -34.71
N SER A 437 -25.71 1.72 -34.27
CA SER A 437 -26.47 2.97 -34.06
C SER A 437 -26.47 4.00 -35.21
N ASP A 438 -25.42 4.14 -36.02
CA ASP A 438 -25.29 5.20 -37.04
C ASP A 438 -24.61 4.82 -38.39
N GLY A 439 -23.91 3.69 -38.45
CA GLY A 439 -23.54 2.93 -39.64
C GLY A 439 -22.17 2.24 -39.51
N ILE A 440 -22.01 1.03 -40.08
CA ILE A 440 -20.77 0.24 -39.94
C ILE A 440 -20.13 -0.16 -41.27
N ILE A 441 -18.79 -0.09 -41.29
CA ILE A 441 -17.94 -0.64 -42.34
C ILE A 441 -17.37 -1.98 -41.85
N ILE A 442 -17.49 -3.01 -42.68
CA ILE A 442 -16.86 -4.31 -42.44
C ILE A 442 -15.58 -4.37 -43.27
N ASP A 443 -14.42 -4.17 -42.64
CA ASP A 443 -13.12 -4.12 -43.31
C ASP A 443 -12.00 -4.56 -42.35
N THR A 444 -10.75 -4.46 -42.81
CA THR A 444 -9.56 -4.78 -42.06
C THR A 444 -9.32 -3.75 -40.97
N ASN A 445 -9.19 -4.19 -39.72
CA ASN A 445 -8.66 -3.35 -38.66
C ASN A 445 -7.13 -3.29 -38.72
N GLY A 446 -6.58 -2.13 -38.38
CA GLY A 446 -5.14 -1.95 -38.21
C GLY A 446 -4.58 -2.71 -37.01
N ASP A 447 -3.28 -2.56 -36.77
CA ASP A 447 -2.67 -3.01 -35.51
C ASP A 447 -3.23 -2.18 -34.34
N ILE A 448 -3.73 -2.85 -33.31
CA ILE A 448 -4.20 -2.21 -32.07
C ILE A 448 -3.08 -2.33 -31.05
N VAL A 449 -2.59 -1.19 -30.58
CA VAL A 449 -1.43 -1.10 -29.70
C VAL A 449 -1.85 -0.52 -28.36
N VAL A 450 -1.52 -1.21 -27.27
CA VAL A 450 -1.70 -0.74 -25.90
C VAL A 450 -0.38 -0.81 -25.13
N ASN A 451 -0.24 0.07 -24.14
CA ASN A 451 0.88 0.06 -23.22
C ASN A 451 0.55 -0.86 -22.04
N ARG A 452 1.44 -1.80 -21.75
CA ARG A 452 1.40 -2.55 -20.50
C ARG A 452 2.32 -1.89 -19.49
N VAL A 453 1.78 -1.64 -18.30
CA VAL A 453 2.52 -1.07 -17.18
C VAL A 453 3.37 -2.17 -16.55
N ALA A 454 4.66 -1.88 -16.37
CA ALA A 454 5.63 -2.74 -15.73
C ALA A 454 5.45 -2.74 -14.20
N ILE A 455 6.02 -3.72 -13.51
CA ILE A 455 5.95 -3.83 -12.05
C ILE A 455 6.63 -2.67 -11.30
N ASP A 456 7.44 -1.88 -11.99
CA ASP A 456 8.09 -0.67 -11.47
C ASP A 456 7.29 0.61 -11.79
N GLY A 457 6.06 0.49 -12.30
CA GLY A 457 5.18 1.62 -12.63
C GLY A 457 5.50 2.31 -13.97
N THR A 458 6.57 1.91 -14.64
CA THR A 458 6.92 2.43 -15.97
C THR A 458 6.15 1.73 -17.08
N LEU A 459 6.26 2.23 -18.32
CA LEU A 459 5.72 1.51 -19.48
C LEU A 459 6.76 0.53 -20.01
N GLU A 460 6.33 -0.70 -20.29
CA GLU A 460 7.18 -1.71 -20.91
C GLU A 460 7.73 -1.21 -22.26
N ALA A 461 9.00 -1.54 -22.55
CA ALA A 461 9.67 -1.09 -23.78
C ALA A 461 9.03 -1.68 -25.05
N ASN A 462 8.30 -2.79 -24.92
CA ASN A 462 7.51 -3.39 -25.99
C ASN A 462 6.03 -3.23 -25.66
N SER A 463 5.33 -2.48 -26.49
CA SER A 463 3.87 -2.42 -26.42
C SER A 463 3.25 -3.77 -26.78
N ILE A 464 2.05 -4.01 -26.27
CA ILE A 464 1.23 -5.15 -26.67
C ILE A 464 0.55 -4.78 -27.97
N VAL A 465 0.66 -5.67 -28.95
CA VAL A 465 0.10 -5.46 -30.29
C VAL A 465 -0.82 -6.61 -30.62
N ASP A 466 -2.10 -6.30 -30.79
CA ASP A 466 -3.03 -7.17 -31.50
C ASP A 466 -2.91 -6.83 -32.97
N THR A 467 -2.32 -7.75 -33.73
CA THR A 467 -2.02 -7.54 -35.15
C THR A 467 -3.30 -7.37 -35.97
N SER A 468 -3.17 -6.62 -37.07
CA SER A 468 -4.21 -6.40 -38.06
C SER A 468 -5.04 -7.66 -38.36
N GLN A 469 -6.36 -7.47 -38.41
CA GLN A 469 -7.32 -8.54 -38.67
C GLN A 469 -8.20 -8.19 -39.86
N SER A 470 -8.23 -9.05 -40.87
CA SER A 470 -9.14 -8.97 -42.00
C SER A 470 -10.27 -9.99 -41.86
N ASN A 471 -11.47 -9.62 -42.33
CA ASN A 471 -12.65 -10.49 -42.36
C ASN A 471 -12.59 -11.62 -43.39
#